data_AF-A0A4V5NKJ8-F1
#
_entry.id   AF-A0A4V5NKJ8-F1
#
_cell.length_a   1.000
_cell.length_b   1.000
_cell.length_c   1.000
_cell.angle_alpha   90.00
_cell.angle_beta   90.00
_cell.angle_gamma   90.00
#
_symmetry.space_group_name_H-M   'P 1'
#
loop_
_entity.id
_entity.type
_entity.pdbx_description
1 polymer ?
#
loop_
_entity_poly.entity_id
_entity_poly.type
_entity_poly.pdbx_seq_one_letter_code
_entity_poly.pdbx_strand_id
1 'polypeptide(L)'
;MARLLAYGFVSFAYAQTCYWPDGTQTETNWTPCDASKSVTSCCDAADLCLNNGYCFSQAGNGNGFPNRLVRGACTDKSWKSGSCPQYCSDISTGGQQTIALVQDEANGYFCCGFGTLFFDGSNCTTGTRGSTTPFSLDPEIAIFNRSDGSTAFSTCAVAAGATNVLTSTVTSTVSVTATTASASGSSNPTSVVAVGAGVAIPLGVLLVAVAGIAIILWRRNKKLVQQLEEKERAYEARMGIDQKSYPSYGAEQRGQLLVSEVDGTSIVPELDAGEHGVKRGSMGK
;
A
#
# COMPACT_ATOMS: atom_id res chain seq x y z
N MET A 1 -5.00 -25.85 -48.95
CA MET A 1 -3.84 -25.06 -48.47
C MET A 1 -4.37 -23.82 -47.76
N ALA A 2 -4.78 -23.93 -46.49
CA ALA A 2 -5.23 -22.79 -45.69
C ALA A 2 -4.14 -22.45 -44.67
N ARG A 3 -3.47 -21.31 -44.84
CA ARG A 3 -2.45 -20.82 -43.91
C ARG A 3 -3.15 -20.02 -42.82
N LEU A 4 -3.26 -20.58 -41.62
CA LEU A 4 -3.61 -19.86 -40.40
C LEU A 4 -2.44 -18.94 -40.05
N LEU A 5 -2.63 -17.63 -40.24
CA LEU A 5 -1.71 -16.62 -39.73
C LEU A 5 -2.01 -16.41 -38.25
N ALA A 6 -1.13 -16.94 -37.39
CA ALA A 6 -1.14 -16.63 -35.97
C ALA A 6 -0.65 -15.19 -35.78
N TYR A 7 -1.58 -14.26 -35.61
CA TYR A 7 -1.27 -12.91 -35.15
C TYR A 7 -0.97 -12.98 -33.64
N GLY A 8 0.31 -12.94 -33.29
CA GLY A 8 0.75 -12.75 -31.91
C GLY A 8 0.36 -11.34 -31.47
N PHE A 9 -0.58 -11.23 -30.52
CA PHE A 9 -0.84 -9.98 -29.82
C PHE A 9 0.34 -9.69 -28.90
N VAL A 10 1.24 -8.81 -29.33
CA VAL A 10 2.22 -8.19 -28.44
C VAL A 10 1.47 -7.17 -27.60
N SER A 11 1.13 -7.52 -26.36
CA SER A 11 0.61 -6.54 -25.39
C SER A 11 1.72 -5.54 -25.07
N PHE A 12 1.62 -4.35 -25.67
CA PHE A 12 2.41 -3.20 -25.26
C PHE A 12 1.90 -2.75 -23.89
N ALA A 13 2.57 -3.15 -22.81
CA ALA A 13 2.37 -2.53 -21.51
C ALA A 13 2.87 -1.07 -21.61
N TYR A 14 1.95 -0.13 -21.72
CA TYR A 14 2.29 1.29 -21.70
C TYR A 14 2.71 1.64 -20.27
N ALA A 15 3.98 2.04 -20.06
CA ALA A 15 4.39 2.59 -18.79
C ALA A 15 3.65 3.93 -18.58
N GLN A 16 2.51 3.88 -17.90
CA GLN A 16 1.71 5.07 -17.62
C GLN A 16 2.35 5.84 -16.46
N THR A 17 2.52 7.13 -16.67
CA THR A 17 2.98 8.06 -15.63
C THR A 17 1.77 8.57 -14.84
N CYS A 18 1.92 8.67 -13.52
CA CYS A 18 0.89 9.20 -12.65
C CYS A 18 1.20 10.65 -12.27
N TYR A 19 0.15 11.44 -12.07
CA TYR A 19 0.22 12.86 -11.76
C TYR A 19 -0.70 13.19 -10.58
N TRP A 20 -0.21 14.07 -9.71
CA TRP A 20 -1.01 14.74 -8.72
C TRP A 20 -1.98 15.74 -9.36
N PRO A 21 -3.04 16.16 -8.66
CA PRO A 21 -4.04 17.11 -9.17
C PRO A 21 -3.51 18.44 -9.68
N ASP A 22 -2.41 18.92 -9.12
CA ASP A 22 -1.71 20.11 -9.59
C ASP A 22 -0.92 19.88 -10.89
N GLY A 23 -0.93 18.65 -11.42
CA GLY A 23 -0.23 18.23 -12.63
C GLY A 23 1.23 17.84 -12.41
N THR A 24 1.73 17.87 -11.17
CA THR A 24 3.07 17.40 -10.86
C THR A 24 3.14 15.87 -10.96
N GLN A 25 4.25 15.36 -11.47
CA GLN A 25 4.45 13.92 -11.61
C GLN A 25 4.72 13.28 -10.25
N THR A 26 4.14 12.11 -10.00
CA THR A 26 4.36 11.36 -8.75
C THR A 26 5.74 10.71 -8.71
N GLU A 27 6.13 10.27 -7.51
CA GLU A 27 7.26 9.36 -7.31
C GLU A 27 7.03 8.00 -8.02
N THR A 28 8.10 7.21 -8.19
CA THR A 28 8.10 5.97 -8.99
C THR A 28 7.29 4.82 -8.42
N ASN A 29 6.89 4.88 -7.14
CA ASN A 29 6.06 3.88 -6.46
C ASN A 29 4.56 4.04 -6.75
N TRP A 30 4.13 5.07 -7.48
CA TRP A 30 2.74 5.27 -7.87
C TRP A 30 2.46 4.60 -9.20
N THR A 31 1.51 3.66 -9.20
CA THR A 31 1.22 2.84 -10.37
C THR A 31 -0.26 2.91 -10.75
N PRO A 32 -0.60 2.82 -12.04
CA PRO A 32 -1.98 2.79 -12.52
C PRO A 32 -2.74 1.61 -11.90
N CYS A 33 -3.99 1.83 -11.52
CA CYS A 33 -4.88 0.79 -11.03
C CYS A 33 -5.42 -0.13 -12.12
N ASP A 34 -5.47 0.35 -13.36
CA ASP A 34 -5.85 -0.41 -14.53
C ASP A 34 -4.99 0.03 -15.72
N ALA A 35 -3.88 -0.69 -15.92
CA ALA A 35 -2.92 -0.42 -16.99
C ALA A 35 -3.46 -0.74 -18.40
N SER A 36 -4.62 -1.38 -18.51
CA SER A 36 -5.29 -1.60 -19.80
C SER A 36 -6.01 -0.35 -20.30
N LYS A 37 -6.31 0.60 -19.41
CA LYS A 37 -6.96 1.87 -19.74
C LYS A 37 -5.94 2.97 -20.02
N SER A 38 -6.32 3.90 -20.89
CA SER A 38 -5.51 5.09 -21.19
C SER A 38 -5.52 6.11 -20.04
N VAL A 39 -6.63 6.20 -19.31
CA VAL A 39 -6.76 7.02 -18.10
C VAL A 39 -7.34 6.18 -16.96
N THR A 40 -6.63 6.14 -15.84
CA THR A 40 -7.01 5.44 -14.62
C THR A 40 -6.50 6.20 -13.40
N SER A 41 -7.13 5.96 -12.26
CA SER A 41 -6.52 6.30 -10.97
C SER A 41 -5.19 5.58 -10.78
N CYS A 42 -4.35 6.17 -9.94
CA CYS A 42 -3.09 5.61 -9.50
C CYS A 42 -3.04 5.55 -7.98
N CYS A 43 -2.56 4.43 -7.48
CA CYS A 43 -2.31 4.22 -6.05
C CYS A 43 -0.84 3.88 -5.82
N ASP A 44 -0.35 4.10 -4.61
CA ASP A 44 0.93 3.53 -4.18
C ASP A 44 0.93 2.02 -4.48
N ALA A 45 2.07 1.50 -4.95
CA ALA A 45 2.21 0.10 -5.34
C ALA A 45 1.91 -0.88 -4.19
N ALA A 46 2.08 -0.44 -2.94
CA ALA A 46 1.78 -1.23 -1.76
C ALA A 46 0.32 -1.07 -1.28
N ASP A 47 -0.48 -0.19 -1.88
CA ASP A 47 -1.88 0.07 -1.53
C ASP A 47 -2.86 -0.71 -2.42
N LEU A 48 -4.12 -0.81 -1.99
CA LEU A 48 -5.15 -1.51 -2.76
C LEU A 48 -5.91 -0.53 -3.65
N CYS A 49 -6.04 -0.87 -4.93
CA CYS A 49 -6.85 -0.11 -5.86
C CYS A 49 -8.33 -0.47 -5.71
N LEU A 50 -9.21 0.53 -5.78
CA LEU A 50 -10.65 0.35 -5.81
C LEU A 50 -11.19 0.80 -7.17
N ASN A 51 -12.24 0.15 -7.67
CA ASN A 51 -12.74 0.44 -9.02
C ASN A 51 -13.50 1.76 -9.19
N ASN A 52 -13.79 2.50 -8.09
CA ASN A 52 -14.24 3.90 -8.13
C ASN A 52 -13.11 4.91 -8.32
N GLY A 53 -11.87 4.44 -8.46
CA GLY A 53 -10.71 5.29 -8.67
C GLY A 53 -10.04 5.78 -7.38
N TYR A 54 -10.46 5.29 -6.21
CA TYR A 54 -9.81 5.56 -4.94
C TYR A 54 -8.88 4.41 -4.51
N CYS A 55 -8.09 4.65 -3.46
CA CYS A 55 -7.15 3.68 -2.92
C CYS A 55 -7.51 3.38 -1.47
N PHE A 56 -7.37 2.14 -1.06
CA PHE A 56 -7.27 1.81 0.35
C PHE A 56 -5.79 1.79 0.72
N SER A 57 -5.37 2.77 1.52
CA SER A 57 -3.99 2.90 1.95
C SER A 57 -3.71 1.91 3.08
N GLN A 58 -2.93 0.88 2.82
CA GLN A 58 -2.65 -0.21 3.75
C GLN A 58 -1.23 -0.15 4.30
N ALA A 59 -0.27 0.36 3.50
CA ALA A 59 1.12 0.48 3.90
C ALA A 59 1.42 1.83 4.58
N GLY A 60 0.63 2.86 4.28
CA GLY A 60 0.85 4.21 4.76
C GLY A 60 2.02 4.93 4.09
N ASN A 61 2.56 4.41 2.98
CA ASN A 61 3.71 4.96 2.27
C ASN A 61 3.43 6.32 1.61
N GLY A 62 2.16 6.65 1.35
CA GLY A 62 1.75 7.94 0.80
C GLY A 62 1.76 9.06 1.85
N ASN A 63 0.60 9.41 2.38
CA ASN A 63 0.50 10.48 3.39
C ASN A 63 1.00 10.08 4.80
N GLY A 64 1.67 8.94 4.94
CA GLY A 64 2.33 8.52 6.19
C GLY A 64 1.46 7.72 7.15
N PHE A 65 0.21 7.38 6.80
CA PHE A 65 -0.58 6.54 7.69
C PHE A 65 -1.50 5.53 6.96
N PRO A 66 -1.58 4.29 7.48
CA PRO A 66 -2.32 3.19 6.88
C PRO A 66 -3.80 3.17 7.31
N ASN A 67 -4.52 2.14 6.87
CA ASN A 67 -5.89 1.78 7.22
C ASN A 67 -6.94 2.85 6.92
N ARG A 68 -6.94 3.39 5.71
CA ARG A 68 -7.93 4.40 5.31
C ARG A 68 -8.14 4.47 3.81
N LEU A 69 -9.32 4.98 3.46
CA LEU A 69 -9.61 5.39 2.10
C LEU A 69 -8.86 6.68 1.77
N VAL A 70 -8.27 6.75 0.59
CA VAL A 70 -7.52 7.91 0.12
C VAL A 70 -7.79 8.16 -1.35
N ARG A 71 -7.80 9.44 -1.72
CA ARG A 71 -7.56 9.87 -3.08
C ARG A 71 -6.07 9.72 -3.37
N GLY A 72 -5.74 8.97 -4.41
CA GLY A 72 -4.39 8.81 -4.94
C GLY A 72 -4.08 9.80 -6.07
N ALA A 73 -3.26 9.36 -7.02
CA ALA A 73 -2.93 10.12 -8.22
C ALA A 73 -3.81 9.70 -9.42
N CYS A 74 -3.57 10.26 -10.60
CA CYS A 74 -4.22 9.84 -11.85
C CYS A 74 -3.26 9.87 -13.03
N THR A 75 -3.48 9.04 -14.05
CA THR A 75 -2.64 9.06 -15.26
C THR A 75 -2.96 10.23 -16.21
N ASP A 76 -4.10 10.90 -16.05
CA ASP A 76 -4.40 12.16 -16.73
C ASP A 76 -3.82 13.35 -15.96
N LYS A 77 -2.73 13.92 -16.51
CA LYS A 77 -2.06 15.11 -15.97
C LYS A 77 -2.98 16.32 -15.81
N SER A 78 -4.02 16.43 -16.64
CA SER A 78 -4.97 17.56 -16.58
C SER A 78 -6.04 17.40 -15.52
N TRP A 79 -6.22 16.18 -14.98
CA TRP A 79 -7.28 15.81 -14.03
C TRP A 79 -8.72 16.09 -14.50
N LYS A 80 -8.91 16.28 -15.80
CA LYS A 80 -10.23 16.56 -16.40
C LYS A 80 -11.02 15.30 -16.70
N SER A 81 -10.35 14.15 -16.81
CA SER A 81 -11.00 12.87 -17.03
C SER A 81 -11.86 12.48 -15.83
N GLY A 82 -13.10 12.05 -16.10
CA GLY A 82 -13.98 11.45 -15.09
C GLY A 82 -13.45 10.14 -14.51
N SER A 83 -12.47 9.51 -15.16
CA SER A 83 -11.79 8.32 -14.62
C SER A 83 -10.79 8.65 -13.50
N CYS A 84 -10.44 9.92 -13.30
CA CYS A 84 -9.67 10.36 -12.15
C CYS A 84 -10.62 10.60 -10.96
N PRO A 85 -10.22 10.26 -9.72
CA PRO A 85 -11.02 10.49 -8.53
C PRO A 85 -11.28 11.98 -8.30
N GLN A 86 -12.52 12.41 -8.49
CA GLN A 86 -12.86 13.83 -8.53
C GLN A 86 -13.15 14.45 -7.16
N TYR A 87 -13.70 13.69 -6.21
CA TYR A 87 -13.84 14.20 -4.85
C TYR A 87 -12.49 14.32 -4.18
N CYS A 88 -12.35 15.38 -3.40
CA CYS A 88 -11.11 15.85 -2.83
C CYS A 88 -10.09 16.29 -3.86
N SER A 89 -10.44 16.46 -5.15
CA SER A 89 -9.47 16.76 -6.21
C SER A 89 -8.65 18.03 -5.92
N ASP A 90 -9.33 18.99 -5.31
CA ASP A 90 -8.98 20.37 -4.99
C ASP A 90 -8.33 20.58 -3.61
N ILE A 91 -8.14 19.52 -2.81
CA ILE A 91 -7.57 19.60 -1.46
C ILE A 91 -6.27 18.81 -1.40
N SER A 92 -5.16 19.43 -0.99
CA SER A 92 -3.84 18.78 -1.04
C SER A 92 -3.52 18.31 -2.47
N THR A 93 -3.48 19.26 -3.41
CA THR A 93 -3.36 18.99 -4.86
C THR A 93 -2.01 18.43 -5.30
N GLY A 94 -0.99 18.45 -4.44
CA GLY A 94 0.35 17.91 -4.71
C GLY A 94 0.64 16.59 -4.00
N GLY A 95 -0.39 15.86 -3.56
CA GLY A 95 -0.20 14.62 -2.82
C GLY A 95 -1.47 13.81 -2.58
N GLN A 96 -1.29 12.69 -1.88
CA GLN A 96 -2.38 11.82 -1.44
C GLN A 96 -3.29 12.56 -0.45
N GLN A 97 -4.61 12.32 -0.53
CA GLN A 97 -5.57 12.93 0.38
C GLN A 97 -6.46 11.89 1.07
N THR A 98 -6.63 12.01 2.39
CA THR A 98 -7.50 11.11 3.16
C THR A 98 -8.97 11.41 2.91
N ILE A 99 -9.75 10.33 2.86
CA ILE A 99 -11.20 10.33 2.79
C ILE A 99 -11.72 9.59 4.01
N ALA A 100 -12.47 10.28 4.86
CA ALA A 100 -13.01 9.74 6.10
C ALA A 100 -14.51 9.50 5.94
N LEU A 101 -14.98 8.33 6.37
CA LEU A 101 -16.41 8.10 6.60
C LEU A 101 -16.83 8.96 7.81
N VAL A 102 -17.87 9.77 7.64
CA VAL A 102 -18.35 10.72 8.65
C VAL A 102 -19.80 10.48 9.06
N GLN A 103 -20.57 9.79 8.21
CA GLN A 103 -21.92 9.32 8.56
C GLN A 103 -22.10 7.91 7.99
N ASP A 104 -22.56 7.01 8.85
CA ASP A 104 -22.81 5.61 8.53
C ASP A 104 -24.25 5.43 8.01
N GLU A 105 -24.42 5.66 6.72
CA GLU A 105 -25.67 5.44 5.98
C GLU A 105 -25.47 4.39 4.88
N ALA A 106 -26.52 4.02 4.14
CA ALA A 106 -26.50 2.92 3.17
C ALA A 106 -25.32 2.95 2.16
N ASN A 107 -24.87 4.14 1.74
CA ASN A 107 -23.70 4.31 0.87
C ASN A 107 -22.49 4.92 1.58
N GLY A 108 -22.63 5.25 2.87
CA GLY A 108 -21.69 6.08 3.62
C GLY A 108 -21.61 7.53 3.09
N TYR A 109 -21.43 8.47 4.00
CA TYR A 109 -21.02 9.82 3.62
C TYR A 109 -19.60 10.11 4.06
N PHE A 110 -18.87 10.79 3.19
CA PHE A 110 -17.45 10.99 3.31
C PHE A 110 -17.09 12.47 3.30
N CYS A 111 -15.98 12.77 3.95
CA CYS A 111 -15.34 14.08 3.91
C CYS A 111 -13.84 13.93 3.61
N CYS A 112 -13.30 14.96 2.96
CA CYS A 112 -11.87 15.11 2.77
C CYS A 112 -11.25 15.75 4.02
N GLY A 113 -10.04 15.38 4.39
CA GLY A 113 -9.31 16.16 5.40
C GLY A 113 -8.04 15.51 5.91
N PHE A 114 -7.50 16.09 6.97
CA PHE A 114 -6.40 15.55 7.74
C PHE A 114 -6.68 15.76 9.23
N GLY A 115 -6.17 14.88 10.09
CA GLY A 115 -6.28 15.03 11.54
C GLY A 115 -7.57 14.42 12.12
N THR A 116 -8.14 15.06 13.13
CA THR A 116 -9.21 14.49 13.98
C THR A 116 -10.60 15.07 13.72
N LEU A 117 -10.71 16.18 12.98
CA LEU A 117 -11.98 16.91 12.81
C LEU A 117 -12.30 17.06 11.32
N PHE A 118 -12.82 16.00 10.70
CA PHE A 118 -13.29 16.00 9.31
C PHE A 118 -14.72 16.53 9.17
N PHE A 119 -15.47 16.55 10.26
CA PHE A 119 -16.92 16.75 10.28
C PHE A 119 -17.31 17.49 11.57
N ASP A 120 -18.22 18.47 11.45
CA ASP A 120 -18.68 19.30 12.58
C ASP A 120 -20.04 18.84 13.16
N GLY A 121 -20.59 17.73 12.64
CA GLY A 121 -21.92 17.24 12.98
C GLY A 121 -22.96 17.48 11.86
N SER A 122 -22.66 18.32 10.87
CA SER A 122 -23.54 18.56 9.71
C SER A 122 -22.77 18.70 8.39
N ASN A 123 -21.59 19.29 8.41
CA ASN A 123 -20.76 19.56 7.24
C ASN A 123 -19.35 19.03 7.41
N CYS A 124 -18.70 18.75 6.28
CA CYS A 124 -17.26 18.60 6.22
C CYS A 124 -16.58 19.90 6.65
N THR A 125 -15.54 19.78 7.47
CA THR A 125 -14.72 20.94 7.87
C THR A 125 -13.90 21.50 6.72
N THR A 126 -13.62 20.67 5.70
CA THR A 126 -12.98 21.08 4.46
C THR A 126 -13.92 20.84 3.28
N GLY A 127 -14.23 21.91 2.54
CA GLY A 127 -15.06 21.82 1.35
C GLY A 127 -14.29 21.27 0.16
N THR A 128 -14.95 20.45 -0.66
CA THR A 128 -14.45 19.94 -1.94
C THR A 128 -15.46 20.26 -3.03
N ARG A 129 -14.97 20.56 -4.24
CA ARG A 129 -15.80 20.95 -5.39
C ARG A 129 -16.76 22.11 -5.09
N GLY A 130 -16.33 23.03 -4.22
CA GLY A 130 -17.12 24.18 -3.81
C GLY A 130 -18.26 23.88 -2.83
N SER A 131 -18.32 22.69 -2.24
CA SER A 131 -19.32 22.32 -1.22
C SER A 131 -18.67 21.75 0.04
N THR A 132 -19.24 22.07 1.20
CA THR A 132 -18.92 21.45 2.49
C THR A 132 -19.87 20.31 2.85
N THR A 133 -20.86 20.01 2.01
CA THR A 133 -21.75 18.87 2.23
C THR A 133 -20.97 17.56 2.10
N PRO A 134 -21.13 16.61 3.04
CA PRO A 134 -20.59 15.27 2.86
C PRO A 134 -21.02 14.65 1.53
N PHE A 135 -20.12 13.91 0.90
CA PHE A 135 -20.37 13.28 -0.40
C PHE A 135 -20.44 11.76 -0.26
N SER A 136 -21.22 11.11 -1.11
CA SER A 136 -21.22 9.66 -1.23
C SER A 136 -20.16 9.20 -2.22
N LEU A 137 -19.60 8.02 -1.98
CA LEU A 137 -18.83 7.28 -2.97
C LEU A 137 -19.63 6.04 -3.35
N ASP A 138 -19.50 5.60 -4.60
CA ASP A 138 -20.12 4.35 -5.01
C ASP A 138 -19.51 3.19 -4.18
N PRO A 139 -20.34 2.22 -3.72
CA PRO A 139 -19.84 1.04 -3.03
C PRO A 139 -19.01 0.20 -3.98
N GLU A 140 -17.80 -0.16 -3.57
CA GLU A 140 -16.84 -0.70 -4.53
C GLU A 140 -16.01 -1.88 -4.04
N ILE A 141 -15.43 -2.59 -5.01
CA ILE A 141 -14.63 -3.78 -4.81
C ILE A 141 -13.15 -3.51 -5.12
N ALA A 142 -12.31 -4.37 -4.57
CA ALA A 142 -10.87 -4.28 -4.80
C ALA A 142 -10.51 -4.72 -6.22
N ILE A 143 -9.62 -3.96 -6.86
CA ILE A 143 -8.90 -4.41 -8.05
C ILE A 143 -7.70 -5.24 -7.60
N PHE A 144 -7.71 -6.52 -7.95
CA PHE A 144 -6.64 -7.46 -7.59
C PHE A 144 -5.55 -7.55 -8.66
N ASN A 145 -5.86 -7.24 -9.92
CA ASN A 145 -4.90 -7.22 -10.99
C ASN A 145 -4.85 -5.83 -11.64
N ARG A 146 -3.75 -5.09 -11.40
CA ARG A 146 -3.55 -3.76 -11.97
C ARG A 146 -3.23 -3.77 -13.47
N SER A 147 -2.90 -4.91 -14.06
CA SER A 147 -2.59 -4.99 -15.50
C SER A 147 -3.81 -4.87 -16.40
N ASP A 148 -4.97 -5.35 -15.93
CA ASP A 148 -6.24 -5.40 -16.66
C ASP A 148 -7.44 -4.84 -15.88
N GLY A 149 -7.22 -4.36 -14.64
CA GLY A 149 -8.27 -3.85 -13.77
C GLY A 149 -9.18 -4.94 -13.20
N SER A 150 -8.81 -6.23 -13.27
CA SER A 150 -9.66 -7.33 -12.79
C SER A 150 -9.89 -7.25 -11.28
N THR A 151 -11.16 -7.34 -10.92
CA THR A 151 -11.67 -7.43 -9.54
C THR A 151 -11.97 -8.86 -9.11
N ALA A 152 -11.79 -9.83 -10.01
CA ALA A 152 -11.84 -11.25 -9.72
C ALA A 152 -10.43 -11.82 -9.59
N PHE A 153 -10.27 -12.77 -8.67
CA PHE A 153 -9.08 -13.61 -8.65
C PHE A 153 -9.07 -14.46 -9.91
N SER A 154 -7.98 -14.41 -10.68
CA SER A 154 -7.74 -15.42 -11.71
C SER A 154 -7.51 -16.76 -11.01
N THR A 155 -8.56 -17.57 -10.91
CA THR A 155 -8.37 -19.00 -10.67
C THR A 155 -7.69 -19.56 -11.90
N CYS A 156 -6.46 -20.04 -11.77
CA CYS A 156 -5.88 -20.90 -12.80
C CYS A 156 -6.88 -22.03 -13.03
N ALA A 157 -7.57 -22.02 -14.18
CA ALA A 157 -8.34 -23.15 -14.62
C ALA A 157 -7.33 -24.28 -14.85
N VAL A 158 -7.11 -25.10 -13.82
CA VAL A 158 -6.60 -26.45 -14.04
C VAL A 158 -7.64 -27.10 -14.95
N ALA A 159 -7.31 -27.17 -16.23
CA ALA A 159 -8.13 -27.89 -17.19
C ALA A 159 -8.35 -29.28 -16.60
N ALA A 160 -9.58 -29.58 -16.18
CA ALA A 160 -10.02 -30.92 -15.85
C ALA A 160 -10.06 -31.70 -17.17
N GLY A 161 -8.87 -32.04 -17.67
CA GLY A 161 -8.67 -32.96 -18.77
C GLY A 161 -9.01 -34.35 -18.27
N ALA A 162 -10.23 -34.81 -18.55
CA ALA A 162 -10.55 -36.22 -18.52
C ALA A 162 -9.59 -36.97 -19.45
N THR A 163 -8.76 -37.83 -18.85
CA THR A 163 -8.23 -39.09 -19.39
C THR A 163 -7.85 -39.13 -20.88
N ASN A 164 -6.55 -39.09 -21.17
CA ASN A 164 -5.84 -40.28 -21.68
C ASN A 164 -4.33 -40.04 -21.87
N VAL A 165 -3.55 -40.84 -21.13
CA VAL A 165 -2.46 -41.69 -21.65
C VAL A 165 -1.08 -41.06 -21.97
N LEU A 166 -0.07 -41.71 -21.36
CA LEU A 166 1.37 -41.82 -21.65
C LEU A 166 2.35 -40.80 -21.04
N THR A 167 2.99 -41.31 -19.98
CA THR A 167 4.34 -41.07 -19.48
C THR A 167 5.32 -40.59 -20.56
N SER A 168 5.92 -39.41 -20.36
CA SER A 168 7.25 -39.10 -20.88
C SER A 168 7.94 -38.10 -19.95
N THR A 169 8.91 -38.62 -19.23
CA THR A 169 9.91 -37.89 -18.45
C THR A 169 10.77 -37.08 -19.42
N VAL A 170 10.76 -35.75 -19.31
CA VAL A 170 11.68 -34.89 -20.07
C VAL A 170 12.81 -34.45 -19.14
N THR A 171 13.96 -35.10 -19.29
CA THR A 171 15.24 -34.68 -18.74
C THR A 171 15.85 -33.66 -19.69
N SER A 172 16.01 -32.41 -19.25
CA SER A 172 16.67 -31.37 -20.03
C SER A 172 18.20 -31.45 -19.87
N THR A 173 18.90 -32.03 -20.84
CA THR A 173 20.35 -31.94 -21.00
C THR A 173 20.73 -30.70 -21.82
N VAL A 174 21.52 -29.80 -21.23
CA VAL A 174 22.08 -28.62 -21.90
C VAL A 174 23.28 -29.04 -22.74
N SER A 175 23.22 -28.77 -24.05
CA SER A 175 24.31 -29.01 -25.01
C SER A 175 25.01 -27.69 -25.30
N VAL A 176 26.29 -27.55 -24.95
CA VAL A 176 27.10 -26.37 -25.26
C VAL A 176 27.87 -26.64 -26.54
N THR A 177 27.58 -25.89 -27.60
CA THR A 177 28.33 -25.94 -28.88
C THR A 177 29.41 -24.87 -28.83
N ALA A 178 30.69 -25.27 -28.85
CA ALA A 178 31.82 -24.37 -29.00
C ALA A 178 32.41 -24.55 -30.42
N THR A 179 32.42 -23.46 -31.18
CA THR A 179 32.97 -23.39 -32.53
C THR A 179 34.49 -23.33 -32.46
N THR A 180 35.19 -24.34 -33.00
CA THR A 180 36.65 -24.32 -33.17
C THR A 180 37.01 -24.20 -34.64
N ALA A 181 37.83 -23.18 -34.94
CA ALA A 181 38.47 -22.99 -36.23
C ALA A 181 39.52 -24.09 -36.46
N SER A 182 39.52 -24.66 -37.66
CA SER A 182 40.49 -25.66 -38.10
C SER A 182 41.73 -24.98 -38.68
N ALA A 183 42.92 -25.39 -38.24
CA ALA A 183 44.13 -25.33 -39.04
C ALA A 183 45.04 -26.54 -38.71
N SER A 184 45.15 -27.40 -39.73
CA SER A 184 46.04 -28.50 -40.05
C SER A 184 47.32 -28.73 -39.23
N GLY A 185 47.57 -30.00 -38.88
CA GLY A 185 48.89 -30.50 -38.47
C GLY A 185 48.87 -31.99 -38.11
N SER A 186 49.61 -32.80 -38.85
CA SER A 186 49.66 -34.27 -38.80
C SER A 186 50.59 -34.83 -37.71
N SER A 187 50.22 -36.04 -37.24
CA SER A 187 51.04 -37.18 -36.76
C SER A 187 51.75 -37.18 -35.38
N ASN A 188 51.44 -38.28 -34.66
CA ASN A 188 52.20 -39.09 -33.70
C ASN A 188 52.09 -38.83 -32.17
N PRO A 189 52.02 -39.90 -31.35
CA PRO A 189 51.86 -39.82 -29.89
C PRO A 189 53.17 -40.09 -29.13
N THR A 190 53.58 -39.22 -28.21
CA THR A 190 54.31 -39.58 -26.96
C THR A 190 54.61 -38.35 -26.08
N SER A 191 54.17 -38.46 -24.82
CA SER A 191 54.77 -37.97 -23.56
C SER A 191 55.06 -36.47 -23.28
N VAL A 192 54.71 -36.10 -22.04
CA VAL A 192 55.27 -35.06 -21.14
C VAL A 192 54.60 -33.67 -21.11
N VAL A 193 53.82 -33.49 -20.03
CA VAL A 193 53.73 -32.36 -19.07
C VAL A 193 54.25 -30.97 -19.50
N ALA A 194 53.35 -29.98 -19.44
CA ALA A 194 53.64 -28.59 -19.02
C ALA A 194 52.31 -27.89 -18.64
N VAL A 195 51.91 -27.93 -17.37
CA VAL A 195 51.90 -26.81 -16.40
C VAL A 195 51.44 -25.46 -16.99
N GLY A 196 50.28 -24.99 -16.51
CA GLY A 196 49.82 -23.61 -16.62
C GLY A 196 48.97 -23.25 -15.40
N ALA A 197 49.64 -22.95 -14.29
CA ALA A 197 49.04 -22.41 -13.08
C ALA A 197 49.06 -20.87 -13.11
N GLY A 198 47.94 -20.24 -12.75
CA GLY A 198 47.75 -18.79 -12.57
C GLY A 198 46.30 -18.43 -12.93
N VAL A 199 45.43 -17.91 -12.07
CA VAL A 199 45.59 -16.94 -10.98
C VAL A 199 44.58 -17.25 -9.87
N ALA A 200 45.06 -17.42 -8.64
CA ALA A 200 44.23 -17.56 -7.45
C ALA A 200 44.53 -16.43 -6.45
N ILE A 201 44.27 -15.16 -6.81
CA ILE A 201 44.14 -14.04 -5.85
C ILE A 201 43.20 -12.99 -6.50
N PRO A 202 41.95 -12.83 -5.99
CA PRO A 202 41.62 -11.57 -5.33
C PRO A 202 40.63 -11.68 -4.14
N LEU A 203 40.42 -12.86 -3.55
CA LEU A 203 39.48 -12.98 -2.41
C LEU A 203 40.00 -12.35 -1.11
N GLY A 204 41.32 -12.25 -0.93
CA GLY A 204 41.91 -11.64 0.27
C GLY A 204 41.72 -10.13 0.35
N VAL A 205 41.89 -9.41 -0.77
CA VAL A 205 41.72 -7.95 -0.82
C VAL A 205 40.26 -7.56 -0.63
N LEU A 206 39.33 -8.35 -1.19
CA LEU A 206 37.90 -8.12 -1.03
C LEU A 206 37.45 -8.27 0.44
N LEU A 207 37.94 -9.30 1.13
CA LEU A 207 37.61 -9.53 2.54
C LEU A 207 38.17 -8.44 3.45
N VAL A 208 39.40 -7.97 3.20
CA VAL A 208 39.99 -6.86 3.97
C VAL A 208 39.25 -5.55 3.70
N ALA A 209 38.83 -5.29 2.46
CA ALA A 209 38.04 -4.11 2.13
C ALA A 209 36.65 -4.13 2.81
N VAL A 210 35.95 -5.27 2.79
CA VAL A 210 34.64 -5.43 3.45
C VAL A 210 34.78 -5.29 4.96
N ALA A 211 35.80 -5.91 5.58
CA ALA A 211 36.06 -5.76 7.01
C ALA A 211 36.40 -4.31 7.39
N GLY A 212 37.18 -3.61 6.55
CA GLY A 212 37.49 -2.19 6.74
C GLY A 212 36.24 -1.30 6.70
N ILE A 213 35.37 -1.51 5.71
CA ILE A 213 34.10 -0.78 5.59
C ILE A 213 33.19 -1.07 6.78
N ALA A 214 33.05 -2.34 7.19
CA ALA A 214 32.24 -2.72 8.35
C ALA A 214 32.73 -2.06 9.65
N ILE A 215 34.04 -2.02 9.88
CA ILE A 215 34.62 -1.36 11.06
C ILE A 215 34.39 0.15 11.02
N ILE A 216 34.52 0.80 9.85
CA ILE A 216 34.26 2.24 9.70
C ILE A 216 32.79 2.55 9.98
N LEU A 217 31.86 1.78 9.42
CA LEU A 217 30.42 1.96 9.65
C LEU A 217 30.07 1.74 11.11
N TRP A 218 30.64 0.71 11.76
CA TRP A 218 30.40 0.44 13.17
C TRP A 218 30.92 1.56 14.09
N ARG A 219 32.11 2.11 13.79
CA ARG A 219 32.65 3.28 14.52
C ARG A 219 31.84 4.54 14.31
N ARG A 220 31.30 4.77 13.10
CA ARG A 220 30.41 5.92 12.82
C ARG A 220 29.07 5.76 13.54
N ASN A 221 28.50 4.56 13.55
CA ASN A 221 27.24 4.29 14.22
C ASN A 221 27.36 4.47 15.74
N LYS A 222 28.46 4.04 16.36
CA LYS A 222 28.72 4.26 17.79
C LYS A 222 28.76 5.75 18.16
N LYS A 223 29.34 6.60 17.32
CA LYS A 223 29.35 8.06 17.54
C LYS A 223 27.95 8.66 17.41
N LEU A 224 27.13 8.18 16.47
CA LEU A 224 25.76 8.64 16.31
C LEU A 224 24.90 8.27 17.53
N VAL A 225 25.02 7.04 18.03
CA VAL A 225 24.31 6.61 19.24
C VAL A 225 24.70 7.47 20.44
N GLN A 226 26.00 7.76 20.64
CA GLN A 226 26.45 8.65 21.72
C GLN A 226 25.91 10.09 21.57
N GLN A 227 25.82 10.61 20.35
CA GLN A 227 25.23 11.94 20.11
C GLN A 227 23.71 11.95 20.31
N LEU A 228 23.02 10.84 20.05
CA LEU A 228 21.59 10.71 20.34
C LEU A 228 21.34 10.65 21.84
N GLU A 229 22.13 9.87 22.58
CA GLU A 229 22.06 9.82 24.05
C GLU A 229 22.41 11.18 24.70
N GLU A 230 23.38 11.91 24.15
CA GLU A 230 23.71 13.27 24.63
C GLU A 230 22.57 14.26 24.33
N LYS A 231 21.94 14.16 23.15
CA LYS A 231 20.76 14.97 22.80
C LYS A 231 19.55 14.63 23.64
N GLU A 232 19.35 13.36 23.98
CA GLU A 232 18.25 12.89 24.84
C GLU A 232 18.43 13.46 26.25
N ARG A 233 19.63 13.38 26.84
CA ARG A 233 19.92 14.03 28.14
C ARG A 233 19.79 15.55 28.11
N ALA A 234 20.16 16.20 27.00
CA ALA A 234 19.98 17.65 26.83
C ALA A 234 18.50 18.03 26.67
N TYR A 235 17.69 17.15 26.05
CA TYR A 235 16.24 17.31 25.94
C TYR A 235 15.54 17.14 27.30
N GLU A 236 15.90 16.11 28.06
CA GLU A 236 15.41 15.89 29.43
C GLU A 236 15.79 17.04 30.38
N ALA A 237 17.02 17.56 30.30
CA ALA A 237 17.45 18.70 31.11
C ALA A 237 16.69 20.00 30.76
N ARG A 238 16.29 20.19 29.49
CA ARG A 238 15.43 21.31 29.08
C ARG A 238 14.01 21.17 29.60
N MET A 239 13.44 19.97 29.52
CA MET A 239 12.09 19.68 30.02
C MET A 239 11.99 19.76 31.56
N GLY A 240 13.07 19.42 32.29
CA GLY A 240 13.12 19.52 33.75
C GLY A 240 13.21 20.96 34.30
N ILE A 241 13.60 21.94 33.47
CA ILE A 241 13.67 23.35 33.87
C ILE A 241 12.31 24.05 33.71
N ASP A 242 11.44 23.60 32.79
CA ASP A 242 10.12 24.21 32.54
C ASP A 242 9.05 23.85 33.58
N GLN A 243 9.31 22.90 34.49
CA GLN A 243 8.31 22.50 35.50
C GLN A 243 8.12 23.52 36.66
N LYS A 244 8.86 24.65 36.67
CA LYS A 244 8.66 25.75 37.63
C LYS A 244 7.70 26.86 37.15
N SER A 245 7.06 26.74 35.98
CA SER A 245 6.08 27.72 35.53
C SER A 245 4.90 27.11 34.79
N TYR A 246 4.05 26.38 35.51
CA TYR A 246 2.63 26.29 35.16
C TYR A 246 1.80 26.54 36.43
N PRO A 247 1.00 27.62 36.49
CA PRO A 247 0.08 27.81 37.60
C PRO A 247 -1.00 26.73 37.53
N SER A 248 -1.12 25.99 38.63
CA SER A 248 -2.20 25.05 38.92
C SER A 248 -3.53 25.80 38.95
N TYR A 249 -4.43 25.50 38.01
CA TYR A 249 -5.84 25.85 38.13
C TYR A 249 -6.63 24.61 38.54
N GLY A 250 -7.12 24.65 39.78
CA GLY A 250 -8.42 24.11 40.16
C GLY A 250 -8.53 22.61 40.38
N ALA A 251 -7.93 22.11 41.47
CA ALA A 251 -8.42 20.90 42.13
C ALA A 251 -9.29 21.30 43.33
N GLU A 252 -10.59 21.47 43.10
CA GLU A 252 -11.58 21.28 44.17
C GLU A 252 -12.93 20.92 43.55
N GLN A 253 -13.21 19.61 43.46
CA GLN A 253 -14.44 19.06 44.02
C GLN A 253 -14.51 17.53 43.88
N ARG A 254 -14.92 16.94 45.01
CA ARG A 254 -15.47 15.60 45.20
C ARG A 254 -14.49 14.44 45.20
N GLY A 255 -14.08 14.14 46.43
CA GLY A 255 -13.74 12.78 46.79
C GLY A 255 -14.91 11.81 46.63
N GLN A 256 -14.48 10.55 46.58
CA GLN A 256 -15.20 9.38 47.05
C GLN A 256 -16.25 8.80 46.10
N LEU A 257 -15.81 7.89 45.23
CA LEU A 257 -16.29 6.51 45.36
C LEU A 257 -15.28 5.52 44.78
N LEU A 258 -15.16 4.43 45.52
CA LEU A 258 -14.17 3.38 45.42
C LEU A 258 -14.31 2.57 44.13
N VAL A 259 -13.16 2.09 43.70
CA VAL A 259 -12.96 0.87 42.90
C VAL A 259 -13.87 -0.25 43.43
N SER A 260 -14.63 -0.89 42.54
CA SER A 260 -15.08 -2.26 42.77
C SER A 260 -14.57 -3.12 41.61
N GLU A 261 -13.82 -4.14 42.02
CA GLU A 261 -13.17 -5.14 41.20
C GLU A 261 -14.21 -6.01 40.48
N VAL A 262 -13.72 -6.62 39.40
CA VAL A 262 -14.33 -7.75 38.70
C VAL A 262 -14.67 -8.87 39.69
N ASP A 263 -15.92 -9.31 39.71
CA ASP A 263 -16.19 -10.74 39.85
C ASP A 263 -17.46 -11.14 39.08
N GLY A 264 -17.37 -12.29 38.41
CA GLY A 264 -18.40 -12.81 37.55
C GLY A 264 -19.51 -13.48 38.35
N THR A 265 -20.75 -13.30 37.92
CA THR A 265 -21.76 -14.37 37.96
C THR A 265 -23.02 -13.96 37.20
N SER A 266 -23.40 -14.86 36.30
CA SER A 266 -24.77 -15.30 36.05
C SER A 266 -25.77 -14.43 35.27
N ILE A 267 -26.32 -15.15 34.29
CA ILE A 267 -27.70 -15.20 33.78
C ILE A 267 -28.21 -14.08 32.87
N VAL A 268 -28.23 -14.44 31.58
CA VAL A 268 -29.24 -14.04 30.57
C VAL A 268 -30.68 -14.09 31.13
N PRO A 269 -31.56 -13.23 30.60
CA PRO A 269 -32.91 -13.69 30.27
C PRO A 269 -33.20 -13.58 28.78
N GLU A 270 -33.74 -14.68 28.28
CA GLU A 270 -34.45 -14.85 27.01
C GLU A 270 -35.69 -13.95 26.87
N LEU A 271 -36.17 -13.93 25.62
CA LEU A 271 -37.43 -13.45 25.09
C LEU A 271 -38.67 -13.73 25.98
N ASP A 272 -39.70 -12.87 25.91
CA ASP A 272 -40.95 -13.23 25.23
C ASP A 272 -41.85 -12.02 24.92
N ALA A 273 -42.66 -12.22 23.88
CA ALA A 273 -43.71 -11.40 23.32
C ALA A 273 -44.98 -11.38 24.20
N GLY A 274 -45.90 -10.43 23.95
CA GLY A 274 -47.23 -10.49 24.55
C GLY A 274 -48.06 -9.21 24.53
N GLU A 275 -48.61 -8.92 23.36
CA GLU A 275 -49.95 -8.40 23.04
C GLU A 275 -50.88 -7.73 24.11
N HIS A 276 -51.58 -6.68 23.63
CA HIS A 276 -52.94 -6.20 23.95
C HIS A 276 -53.08 -4.79 24.56
N GLY A 277 -53.89 -3.94 23.91
CA GLY A 277 -54.60 -2.85 24.61
C GLY A 277 -54.99 -1.60 23.82
N VAL A 278 -55.76 -1.75 22.74
CA VAL A 278 -56.52 -0.64 22.11
C VAL A 278 -57.45 0.04 23.13
N LYS A 279 -57.49 1.39 23.21
CA LYS A 279 -58.76 2.16 23.34
C LYS A 279 -58.67 3.58 22.74
N ARG A 280 -59.69 3.87 21.93
CA ARG A 280 -60.09 5.15 21.30
C ARG A 280 -61.17 5.82 22.18
N GLY A 281 -61.31 7.15 22.11
CA GLY A 281 -62.49 7.91 22.57
C GLY A 281 -62.11 9.09 23.50
N SER A 282 -62.13 10.34 23.05
CA SER A 282 -63.26 11.22 22.72
C SER A 282 -63.99 11.85 23.93
N MET A 283 -64.01 13.18 23.91
CA MET A 283 -65.03 14.12 24.43
C MET A 283 -64.85 14.77 25.82
N GLY A 284 -64.77 16.11 25.82
CA GLY A 284 -65.64 16.95 26.66
C GLY A 284 -64.99 17.94 27.63
N LYS A 285 -64.74 19.18 27.17
CA LYS A 285 -65.51 20.39 27.55
C LYS A 285 -65.01 21.60 26.77
#